data_AF-A0A8T8I2K3-F1
#
_entry.id   AF-A0A8T8I2K3-F1
#
_cell.length_a   1.000
_cell.length_b   1.000
_cell.length_c   1.000
_cell.angle_alpha   90.00
_cell.angle_beta   90.00
_cell.angle_gamma   90.00
#
_symmetry.space_group_name_H-M   'P 1'
#
loop_
_entity.id
_entity.type
_entity.pdbx_description
1 polymer ?
#
loop_
_entity_poly.entity_id
_entity_poly.type
_entity_poly.pdbx_seq_one_letter_code
_entity_poly.pdbx_strand_id
1 'polypeptide(L)'
;MDSLREAIRRAATNRRAPMPRTAGLTPTEVDGAVHAVLDETLNHLWDHGWLPVDLYEIVKRNADERALSFVVDALARCTSRYEALHPRWTGQLAEIGAAVWWDESEPHLAQWAVKHIELPDDAVAVVVDLLGVLVPLPALPTIVPRPGTPLAHITHHNVDPKILKRVRSLLAKAESTPFPDEAEALTAKAQHLVTRHALERMPSEAPTTTSLRLWLDKRYFDGKAQVVHVVADANRCRAVVYDLGFVALVGEELDLEIVELLSASLLVQATRAMVAAGEGARKGDESRSLAYRKSFLLSYAHRVGERLKAANAPPDDDRLLPVLADRKRAVDDLFTTLFTRTTTKSTPIRSAAGGGAGRAPPDRADLGVDHP
;
A
#
# COMPACT_ATOMS: atom_id res chain seq x y z
N MET A 1 -15.97 -2.95 35.49
CA MET A 1 -15.73 -2.65 34.06
C MET A 1 -14.77 -1.47 33.87
N ASP A 2 -15.00 -0.30 34.47
CA ASP A 2 -14.12 0.88 34.27
C ASP A 2 -12.66 0.68 34.70
N SER A 3 -12.39 -0.16 35.70
CA SER A 3 -11.02 -0.45 36.17
C SER A 3 -10.18 -1.24 35.18
N LEU A 4 -10.76 -2.24 34.49
CA LEU A 4 -10.03 -3.06 33.52
C LEU A 4 -9.79 -2.29 32.22
N ARG A 5 -10.81 -1.57 31.74
CA ARG A 5 -10.71 -0.69 30.56
C ARG A 5 -9.55 0.31 30.71
N GLU A 6 -9.48 0.96 31.87
CA GLU A 6 -8.41 1.93 32.17
C GLU A 6 -7.05 1.24 32.33
N ALA A 7 -7.01 0.06 32.96
CA ALA A 7 -5.77 -0.73 33.06
C ALA A 7 -5.20 -1.10 31.69
N ILE A 8 -6.06 -1.55 30.75
CA ILE A 8 -5.68 -1.86 29.36
C ILE A 8 -5.11 -0.63 28.66
N ARG A 9 -5.82 0.51 28.71
CA ARG A 9 -5.35 1.77 28.08
C ARG A 9 -4.02 2.24 28.64
N ARG A 10 -3.87 2.17 29.97
CA ARG A 10 -2.64 2.56 30.66
C ARG A 10 -1.48 1.64 30.27
N ALA A 11 -1.70 0.33 30.17
CA ALA A 11 -0.69 -0.62 29.73
C ALA A 11 -0.27 -0.39 28.27
N ALA A 12 -1.22 -0.08 27.39
CA ALA A 12 -0.95 0.19 25.97
C ALA A 12 -0.11 1.46 25.75
N THR A 13 -0.30 2.48 26.59
CA THR A 13 0.39 3.78 26.46
C THR A 13 1.66 3.88 27.30
N ASN A 14 1.82 3.03 28.31
CA ASN A 14 2.98 3.00 29.19
C ASN A 14 3.50 1.58 29.38
N ARG A 15 4.60 1.24 28.68
CA ARG A 15 5.27 -0.07 28.77
C ARG A 15 5.75 -0.46 30.19
N ARG A 16 5.83 0.50 31.13
CA ARG A 16 6.20 0.23 32.53
C ARG A 16 4.98 -0.06 33.42
N ALA A 17 3.77 0.18 32.94
CA ALA A 17 2.57 -0.13 33.69
C ALA A 17 2.41 -1.67 33.81
N PRO A 18 1.87 -2.16 34.93
CA PRO A 18 1.62 -3.59 35.09
C PRO A 18 0.59 -4.07 34.07
N MET A 19 0.80 -5.27 33.53
CA MET A 19 -0.15 -5.91 32.62
C MET A 19 -1.49 -6.14 33.36
N PRO A 20 -2.64 -5.85 32.73
CA PRO A 20 -3.94 -6.10 33.33
C PRO A 20 -4.12 -7.60 33.63
N ARG A 21 -4.80 -7.91 34.74
CA ARG A 21 -5.12 -9.27 35.15
C ARG A 21 -6.62 -9.50 35.02
N THR A 22 -6.99 -10.67 34.55
CA THR A 22 -8.39 -11.10 34.38
C THR A 22 -8.93 -11.89 35.56
N ALA A 23 -8.07 -12.23 36.54
CA ALA A 23 -8.46 -12.95 37.75
C ALA A 23 -9.62 -12.26 38.48
N GLY A 24 -10.70 -13.01 38.72
CA GLY A 24 -11.90 -12.54 39.41
C GLY A 24 -12.92 -11.83 38.52
N LEU A 25 -12.69 -11.74 37.21
CA LEU A 25 -13.65 -11.21 36.24
C LEU A 25 -14.27 -12.34 35.42
N THR A 26 -15.52 -12.15 35.01
CA THR A 26 -16.19 -13.06 34.07
C THR A 26 -15.68 -12.81 32.64
N PRO A 27 -15.69 -13.83 31.74
CA PRO A 27 -15.29 -13.65 30.35
C PRO A 27 -16.03 -12.50 29.63
N THR A 28 -17.32 -12.32 29.93
CA THR A 28 -18.15 -11.23 29.37
C THR A 28 -17.68 -9.84 29.84
N GLU A 29 -17.28 -9.69 31.10
CA GLU A 29 -16.76 -8.41 31.61
C GLU A 29 -15.41 -8.05 30.97
N VAL A 30 -14.55 -9.04 30.75
CA VAL A 30 -13.25 -8.85 30.09
C VAL A 30 -13.46 -8.47 28.63
N ASP A 31 -14.31 -9.20 27.92
CA ASP A 31 -14.64 -8.97 26.50
C ASP A 31 -15.28 -7.58 26.29
N GLY A 32 -16.23 -7.20 27.15
CA GLY A 32 -16.82 -5.87 27.13
C GLY A 32 -15.79 -4.74 27.33
N ALA A 33 -14.82 -4.93 28.24
CA ALA A 33 -13.74 -3.95 28.44
C ALA A 33 -12.81 -3.86 27.22
N VAL A 34 -12.43 -5.00 26.63
CA VAL A 34 -11.60 -5.06 25.41
C VAL A 34 -12.30 -4.38 24.23
N HIS A 35 -13.56 -4.73 23.97
CA HIS A 35 -14.36 -4.13 22.90
C HIS A 35 -14.54 -2.63 23.08
N ALA A 36 -14.78 -2.15 24.30
CA ALA A 36 -14.92 -0.73 24.56
C ALA A 36 -13.65 0.08 24.23
N VAL A 37 -12.45 -0.41 24.59
CA VAL A 37 -11.20 0.30 24.27
C VAL A 37 -10.89 0.24 22.77
N LEU A 38 -11.10 -0.91 22.14
CA LEU A 38 -10.85 -1.08 20.70
C LEU A 38 -11.81 -0.25 19.86
N ASP A 39 -13.11 -0.27 20.16
CA ASP A 39 -14.11 0.51 19.43
C ASP A 39 -13.83 2.01 19.52
N GLU A 40 -13.42 2.52 20.68
CA GLU A 40 -13.03 3.93 20.83
C GLU A 40 -11.78 4.26 20.01
N THR A 41 -10.75 3.40 20.08
CA THR A 41 -9.49 3.60 19.37
C THR A 41 -9.71 3.57 17.86
N LEU A 42 -10.47 2.60 17.37
CA LEU A 42 -10.75 2.49 15.95
C LEU A 42 -11.68 3.61 15.45
N ASN A 43 -12.67 4.05 16.25
CA ASN A 43 -13.47 5.25 15.96
C ASN A 43 -12.62 6.49 15.73
N HIS A 44 -11.67 6.72 16.65
CA HIS A 44 -10.72 7.80 16.51
C HIS A 44 -9.90 7.67 15.20
N LEU A 45 -9.43 6.47 14.87
CA LEU A 45 -8.65 6.24 13.65
C LEU A 45 -9.47 6.45 12.37
N TRP A 46 -10.77 6.09 12.35
CA TRP A 46 -11.67 6.40 11.24
C TRP A 46 -11.86 7.90 11.03
N ASP A 47 -12.02 8.65 12.12
CA ASP A 47 -12.09 10.12 12.08
C ASP A 47 -10.78 10.76 11.60
N HIS A 48 -9.67 10.05 11.76
CA HIS A 48 -8.34 10.46 11.35
C HIS A 48 -7.84 9.77 10.07
N GLY A 49 -8.78 9.30 9.24
CA GLY A 49 -8.55 8.92 7.86
C GLY A 49 -7.91 7.55 7.66
N TRP A 50 -7.81 6.71 8.68
CA TRP A 50 -7.29 5.34 8.55
C TRP A 50 -8.32 4.38 7.94
N LEU A 51 -7.86 3.47 7.06
CA LEU A 51 -8.67 2.45 6.40
C LEU A 51 -8.29 1.03 6.87
N PRO A 52 -9.11 -0.01 6.60
CA PRO A 52 -8.85 -1.38 7.06
C PRO A 52 -7.48 -1.93 6.66
N VAL A 53 -7.11 -1.81 5.37
CA VAL A 53 -5.81 -2.29 4.89
C VAL A 53 -4.65 -1.51 5.50
N ASP A 54 -4.84 -0.22 5.81
CA ASP A 54 -3.79 0.57 6.47
C ASP A 54 -3.49 0.05 7.87
N LEU A 55 -4.54 -0.28 8.64
CA LEU A 55 -4.40 -0.83 9.98
C LEU A 55 -3.79 -2.24 9.93
N TYR A 56 -4.24 -3.07 8.99
CA TYR A 56 -3.66 -4.40 8.76
C TYR A 56 -2.15 -4.30 8.46
N GLU A 57 -1.75 -3.46 7.51
CA GLU A 57 -0.34 -3.30 7.12
C GLU A 57 0.53 -2.72 8.25
N ILE A 58 0.01 -1.77 9.02
CA ILE A 58 0.71 -1.24 10.19
C ILE A 58 0.91 -2.30 11.27
N VAL A 59 -0.12 -3.07 11.61
CA VAL A 59 -0.03 -4.11 12.64
C VAL A 59 0.93 -5.20 12.19
N LYS A 60 0.82 -5.65 10.94
CA LYS A 60 1.73 -6.64 10.32
C LYS A 60 3.21 -6.23 10.37
N ARG A 61 3.50 -4.92 10.36
CA ARG A 61 4.88 -4.39 10.39
C ARG A 61 5.45 -4.22 11.79
N ASN A 62 4.59 -4.05 12.79
CA ASN A 62 4.98 -3.57 14.12
C ASN A 62 4.58 -4.52 15.26
N ALA A 63 3.75 -5.53 15.00
CA ALA A 63 3.31 -6.53 15.95
C ALA A 63 3.50 -7.95 15.41
N ASP A 64 3.14 -8.95 16.22
CA ASP A 64 3.20 -10.36 15.85
C ASP A 64 1.91 -10.84 15.14
N GLU A 65 1.90 -12.11 14.74
CA GLU A 65 0.77 -12.74 14.03
C GLU A 65 -0.51 -12.79 14.89
N ARG A 66 -0.37 -12.82 16.21
CA ARG A 66 -1.51 -12.83 17.15
C ARG A 66 -2.22 -11.49 17.16
N ALA A 67 -1.48 -10.40 17.31
CA ALA A 67 -2.04 -9.05 17.21
C ALA A 67 -2.63 -8.77 15.81
N LEU A 68 -1.99 -9.31 14.75
CA LEU A 68 -2.51 -9.21 13.38
C LEU A 68 -3.84 -9.96 13.21
N SER A 69 -3.93 -11.18 13.73
CA SER A 69 -5.18 -11.96 13.76
C SER A 69 -6.27 -11.22 14.54
N PHE A 70 -5.92 -10.65 15.70
CA PHE A 70 -6.87 -9.92 16.54
C PHE A 70 -7.40 -8.64 15.88
N VAL A 71 -6.56 -7.86 15.19
CA VAL A 71 -7.03 -6.64 14.51
C VAL A 71 -7.98 -6.96 13.35
N VAL A 72 -7.78 -8.08 12.65
CA VAL A 72 -8.69 -8.53 11.58
C VAL A 72 -10.09 -8.85 12.15
N ASP A 73 -10.14 -9.56 13.28
CA ASP A 73 -11.40 -9.83 13.99
C ASP A 73 -12.06 -8.52 14.48
N ALA A 74 -11.28 -7.60 15.06
CA ALA A 74 -11.79 -6.31 15.52
C ALA A 74 -12.37 -5.46 14.38
N LEU A 75 -11.75 -5.50 13.19
CA LEU A 75 -12.25 -4.84 11.98
C LEU A 75 -13.54 -5.48 11.49
N ALA A 76 -13.61 -6.81 11.43
CA ALA A 76 -14.82 -7.53 11.04
C ALA A 76 -16.00 -7.20 11.97
N ARG A 77 -15.78 -7.27 13.29
CA ARG A 77 -16.80 -6.96 14.31
C ARG A 77 -17.27 -5.52 14.25
N CYS A 78 -16.36 -4.56 14.10
CA CYS A 78 -16.77 -3.17 14.14
C CYS A 78 -17.53 -2.77 12.87
N THR A 79 -17.12 -3.31 11.73
CA THR A 79 -17.71 -2.98 10.45
C THR A 79 -19.04 -3.69 10.18
N SER A 80 -19.30 -4.84 10.80
CA SER A 80 -20.58 -5.56 10.69
C SER A 80 -21.79 -4.79 11.23
N ARG A 81 -21.56 -3.76 12.06
CA ARG A 81 -22.60 -2.91 12.64
C ARG A 81 -23.18 -1.89 11.66
N TYR A 82 -22.53 -1.66 10.52
CA TYR A 82 -22.96 -0.69 9.53
C TYR A 82 -23.76 -1.37 8.43
N GLU A 83 -24.97 -0.86 8.15
CA GLU A 83 -25.84 -1.38 7.09
C GLU A 83 -25.22 -1.22 5.69
N ALA A 84 -24.50 -0.12 5.47
CA ALA A 84 -23.82 0.17 4.21
C ALA A 84 -22.40 0.66 4.46
N LEU A 85 -21.46 0.13 3.67
CA LEU A 85 -20.06 0.53 3.65
C LEU A 85 -19.72 1.06 2.26
N HIS A 86 -18.82 2.04 2.22
CA HIS A 86 -18.26 2.52 0.97
C HIS A 86 -17.56 1.35 0.24
N PRO A 87 -17.65 1.20 -1.11
CA PRO A 87 -17.12 0.05 -1.83
C PRO A 87 -15.64 -0.28 -1.54
N ARG A 88 -14.79 0.76 -1.42
CA ARG A 88 -13.39 0.59 -0.98
C ARG A 88 -13.23 -0.05 0.41
N TRP A 89 -14.10 0.25 1.38
CA TRP A 89 -14.09 -0.45 2.67
C TRP A 89 -14.41 -1.94 2.48
N THR A 90 -15.48 -2.24 1.74
CA THR A 90 -15.89 -3.63 1.46
C THR A 90 -14.78 -4.41 0.76
N GLY A 91 -14.15 -3.81 -0.27
CA GLY A 91 -13.04 -4.43 -1.00
C GLY A 91 -11.83 -4.70 -0.10
N GLN A 92 -11.45 -3.73 0.75
CA GLN A 92 -10.33 -3.87 1.67
C GLN A 92 -10.58 -4.91 2.78
N LEU A 93 -11.80 -4.97 3.33
CA LEU A 93 -12.17 -5.99 4.31
C LEU A 93 -12.12 -7.39 3.70
N ALA A 94 -12.60 -7.54 2.45
CA ALA A 94 -12.50 -8.79 1.72
C ALA A 94 -11.04 -9.18 1.42
N GLU A 95 -10.19 -8.22 1.05
CA GLU A 95 -8.77 -8.43 0.78
C GLU A 95 -8.02 -9.01 1.99
N ILE A 96 -8.27 -8.47 3.19
CA ILE A 96 -7.62 -8.93 4.43
C ILE A 96 -8.33 -10.12 5.09
N GLY A 97 -9.43 -10.61 4.51
CA GLY A 97 -10.21 -11.71 5.07
C GLY A 97 -10.93 -11.38 6.38
N ALA A 98 -11.33 -10.12 6.58
CA ALA A 98 -12.07 -9.70 7.76
C ALA A 98 -13.51 -10.22 7.72
N ALA A 99 -13.75 -11.34 8.40
CA ALA A 99 -15.06 -11.96 8.55
C ALA A 99 -15.26 -12.48 9.97
N VAL A 100 -16.51 -12.41 10.46
CA VAL A 100 -16.90 -12.96 11.76
C VAL A 100 -16.92 -14.48 11.68
N TRP A 101 -16.00 -15.14 12.40
CA TRP A 101 -15.89 -16.61 12.45
C TRP A 101 -16.37 -17.21 13.78
N TRP A 102 -16.59 -16.37 14.80
CA TRP A 102 -16.97 -16.74 16.16
C TRP A 102 -18.49 -16.64 16.36
N ASP A 103 -19.01 -17.27 17.42
CA ASP A 103 -20.40 -17.09 17.83
C ASP A 103 -20.55 -15.72 18.53
N GLU A 104 -21.34 -14.82 17.96
CA GLU A 104 -21.57 -13.48 18.51
C GLU A 104 -22.35 -13.48 19.84
N SER A 105 -22.97 -14.60 20.21
CA SER A 105 -23.64 -14.77 21.50
C SER A 105 -22.67 -15.13 22.65
N GLU A 106 -21.43 -15.50 22.31
CA GLU A 106 -20.37 -15.84 23.26
C GLU A 106 -19.25 -14.77 23.26
N PRO A 107 -18.49 -14.61 24.38
CA PRO A 107 -17.39 -13.65 24.45
C PRO A 107 -16.30 -13.93 23.39
N HIS A 108 -16.01 -12.95 22.53
CA HIS A 108 -15.07 -13.09 21.42
C HIS A 108 -13.65 -13.40 21.89
N LEU A 109 -13.14 -12.66 22.87
CA LEU A 109 -11.79 -12.82 23.40
C LEU A 109 -11.53 -14.25 23.90
N ALA A 110 -12.54 -14.88 24.53
CA ALA A 110 -12.42 -16.25 25.02
C ALA A 110 -12.33 -17.26 23.87
N GLN A 111 -13.18 -17.12 22.85
CA GLN A 111 -13.13 -17.96 21.65
C GLN A 111 -11.82 -17.76 20.88
N TRP A 112 -11.35 -16.51 20.76
CA TRP A 112 -10.07 -16.18 20.14
C TRP A 112 -8.90 -16.81 20.90
N ALA A 113 -8.91 -16.76 22.23
CA ALA A 113 -7.88 -17.36 23.07
C ALA A 113 -7.82 -18.88 22.89
N VAL A 114 -8.98 -19.56 22.85
CA VAL A 114 -9.05 -21.00 22.56
C VAL A 114 -8.46 -21.32 21.18
N LYS A 115 -8.83 -20.56 20.14
CA LYS A 115 -8.33 -20.75 18.77
C LYS A 115 -6.81 -20.62 18.68
N HIS A 116 -6.20 -19.72 19.46
CA HIS A 116 -4.75 -19.46 19.44
C HIS A 116 -3.99 -20.17 20.56
N ILE A 117 -4.66 -20.99 21.39
CA ILE A 117 -4.07 -21.72 22.53
C ILE A 117 -3.44 -20.74 23.54
N GLU A 118 -4.15 -19.66 23.84
CA GLU A 118 -3.72 -18.60 24.75
C GLU A 118 -4.50 -18.67 26.08
N LEU A 119 -3.87 -18.23 27.17
CA LEU A 119 -4.56 -18.00 28.44
C LEU A 119 -5.32 -16.66 28.42
N PRO A 120 -6.33 -16.46 29.28
CA PRO A 120 -7.09 -15.20 29.32
C PRO A 120 -6.23 -13.94 29.54
N ASP A 121 -5.23 -14.03 30.41
CA ASP A 121 -4.29 -12.92 30.65
C ASP A 121 -3.40 -12.64 29.42
N ASP A 122 -2.97 -13.69 28.72
CA ASP A 122 -2.15 -13.57 27.51
C ASP A 122 -2.96 -13.00 26.33
N ALA A 123 -4.23 -13.37 26.21
CA ALA A 123 -5.14 -12.77 25.24
C ALA A 123 -5.34 -11.26 25.49
N VAL A 124 -5.46 -10.84 26.75
CA VAL A 124 -5.48 -9.39 27.10
C VAL A 124 -4.15 -8.72 26.80
N ALA A 125 -3.02 -9.40 27.01
CA ALA A 125 -1.70 -8.87 26.64
C ALA A 125 -1.58 -8.61 25.13
N VAL A 126 -2.13 -9.50 24.28
CA VAL A 126 -2.20 -9.28 22.83
C VAL A 126 -3.00 -8.02 22.47
N VAL A 127 -4.13 -7.77 23.16
CA VAL A 127 -4.92 -6.54 22.97
C VAL A 127 -4.13 -5.30 23.39
N VAL A 128 -3.39 -5.38 24.50
CA VAL A 128 -2.52 -4.29 24.96
C VAL A 128 -1.42 -3.98 23.94
N ASP A 129 -0.77 -5.01 23.40
CA ASP A 129 0.27 -4.86 22.38
C ASP A 129 -0.29 -4.28 21.08
N LEU A 130 -1.47 -4.73 20.64
CA LEU A 130 -2.19 -4.17 19.49
C LEU A 130 -2.49 -2.68 19.71
N LEU A 131 -3.08 -2.31 20.85
CA LEU A 131 -3.36 -0.92 21.18
C LEU A 131 -2.08 -0.08 21.28
N GLY A 132 -0.98 -0.65 21.74
CA GLY A 132 0.33 0.00 21.75
C GLY A 132 0.84 0.37 20.35
N VAL A 133 0.38 -0.31 19.31
CA VAL A 133 0.63 0.05 17.90
C VAL A 133 -0.39 1.08 17.38
N LEU A 134 -1.67 0.93 17.74
CA LEU A 134 -2.76 1.73 17.18
C LEU A 134 -2.88 3.15 17.78
N VAL A 135 -2.70 3.29 19.09
CA VAL A 135 -2.86 4.57 19.81
C VAL A 135 -1.90 5.68 19.35
N PRO A 136 -0.59 5.43 19.07
CA PRO A 136 0.33 6.49 18.66
C PRO A 136 0.22 6.89 17.18
N LEU A 137 -0.70 6.30 16.40
CA LEU A 137 -0.80 6.56 14.98
C LEU A 137 -1.19 8.02 14.69
N PRO A 138 -0.51 8.69 13.74
CA PRO A 138 -0.82 10.06 13.40
C PRO A 138 -2.12 10.17 12.60
N ALA A 139 -2.66 11.38 12.50
CA ALA A 139 -3.73 11.67 11.57
C ALA A 139 -3.24 11.59 10.11
N LEU A 140 -4.09 11.03 9.25
CA LEU A 140 -3.87 10.97 7.80
C LEU A 140 -4.96 11.77 7.07
N PRO A 141 -4.69 12.25 5.84
CA PRO A 141 -5.73 12.87 5.03
C PRO A 141 -6.86 11.89 4.75
N THR A 142 -8.11 12.30 4.97
CA THR A 142 -9.29 11.46 4.72
C THR A 142 -9.52 11.31 3.22
N ILE A 143 -9.28 10.11 2.70
CA ILE A 143 -9.43 9.76 1.27
C ILE A 143 -10.70 8.95 0.97
N VAL A 144 -11.33 8.42 2.01
CA VAL A 144 -12.62 7.71 1.96
C VAL A 144 -13.40 8.17 3.20
N PRO A 145 -14.70 8.45 3.11
CA PRO A 145 -15.50 8.77 4.28
C PRO A 145 -15.49 7.63 5.31
N ARG A 146 -15.67 7.98 6.59
CA ARG A 146 -15.76 6.99 7.67
C ARG A 146 -16.96 6.05 7.48
N PRO A 147 -16.92 4.82 7.99
CA PRO A 147 -18.07 3.91 8.02
C PRO A 147 -19.33 4.59 8.59
N GLY A 148 -20.50 4.28 8.02
CA GLY A 148 -21.78 4.88 8.41
C GLY A 148 -22.07 6.26 7.81
N THR A 149 -21.14 6.86 7.05
CA THR A 149 -21.43 8.08 6.29
C THR A 149 -22.43 7.76 5.17
N PRO A 150 -23.52 8.55 4.99
CA PRO A 150 -24.46 8.35 3.89
C PRO A 150 -23.77 8.38 2.52
N LEU A 151 -23.99 7.34 1.72
CA LEU A 151 -23.28 7.09 0.45
C LEU A 151 -23.97 7.73 -0.78
N ALA A 152 -24.94 8.64 -0.58
CA ALA A 152 -25.94 9.04 -1.56
C ALA A 152 -25.40 9.66 -2.88
N HIS A 153 -24.09 9.97 -2.97
CA HIS A 153 -23.48 10.63 -4.13
C HIS A 153 -22.13 10.02 -4.55
N ILE A 154 -21.85 8.77 -4.19
CA ILE A 154 -20.60 8.12 -4.64
C ILE A 154 -20.76 7.63 -6.08
N THR A 155 -20.37 8.47 -7.03
CA THR A 155 -20.16 8.06 -8.42
C THR A 155 -18.80 7.39 -8.54
N HIS A 156 -18.79 6.05 -8.49
CA HIS A 156 -17.64 5.28 -8.94
C HIS A 156 -17.67 5.14 -10.46
N HIS A 157 -16.56 5.45 -11.10
CA HIS A 157 -16.41 5.23 -12.53
C HIS A 157 -15.66 3.92 -12.69
N ASN A 158 -16.41 2.82 -12.83
CA ASN A 158 -15.79 1.52 -13.08
C ASN A 158 -14.91 1.60 -14.33
N VAL A 159 -13.63 1.34 -14.12
CA VAL A 159 -12.64 1.23 -15.19
C VAL A 159 -13.00 0.07 -16.11
N ASP A 160 -12.78 0.22 -17.42
CA ASP A 160 -13.11 -0.82 -18.40
C ASP A 160 -12.39 -2.14 -18.07
N PRO A 161 -13.12 -3.19 -17.64
CA PRO A 161 -12.50 -4.45 -17.23
C PRO A 161 -11.75 -5.13 -18.36
N LYS A 162 -12.09 -4.84 -19.63
CA LYS A 162 -11.39 -5.39 -20.80
C LYS A 162 -10.00 -4.80 -20.94
N ILE A 163 -9.85 -3.49 -20.72
CA ILE A 163 -8.54 -2.82 -20.76
C ILE A 163 -7.67 -3.32 -19.62
N LEU A 164 -8.19 -3.37 -18.39
CA LEU A 164 -7.44 -3.91 -17.25
C LEU A 164 -6.99 -5.36 -17.48
N LYS A 165 -7.88 -6.21 -18.00
CA LYS A 165 -7.52 -7.60 -18.34
C LYS A 165 -6.39 -7.65 -19.37
N ARG A 166 -6.42 -6.78 -20.39
CA ARG A 166 -5.39 -6.72 -21.43
C ARG A 166 -4.06 -6.21 -20.90
N VAL A 167 -4.08 -5.18 -20.04
CA VAL A 167 -2.90 -4.65 -19.34
C VAL A 167 -2.29 -5.74 -18.47
N ARG A 168 -3.07 -6.36 -17.58
CA ARG A 168 -2.62 -7.48 -16.73
C ARG A 168 -2.01 -8.61 -17.55
N SER A 169 -2.59 -8.94 -18.71
CA SER A 169 -2.05 -9.98 -19.60
C SER A 169 -0.69 -9.59 -20.21
N LEU A 170 -0.48 -8.31 -20.56
CA LEU A 170 0.81 -7.83 -21.06
C LEU A 170 1.87 -7.84 -19.95
N LEU A 171 1.49 -7.40 -18.75
CA LEU A 171 2.39 -7.36 -17.58
C LEU A 171 2.77 -8.76 -17.10
N ALA A 172 1.81 -9.71 -17.06
CA ALA A 172 2.11 -11.11 -16.76
C ALA A 172 3.11 -11.71 -17.76
N LYS A 173 2.99 -11.36 -19.05
CA LYS A 173 3.98 -11.78 -20.05
C LYS A 173 5.34 -11.14 -19.81
N ALA A 174 5.37 -9.84 -19.51
CA ALA A 174 6.59 -9.10 -19.20
C ALA A 174 7.31 -9.68 -17.97
N GLU A 175 6.54 -10.12 -16.98
CA GLU A 175 7.07 -10.82 -15.81
C GLU A 175 7.54 -12.23 -16.15
N SER A 176 6.92 -12.94 -17.08
CA SER A 176 7.28 -14.33 -17.37
C SER A 176 8.50 -14.50 -18.27
N THR A 177 8.81 -13.52 -19.12
CA THR A 177 9.90 -13.65 -20.10
C THR A 177 11.28 -13.55 -19.44
N PRO A 178 12.25 -14.38 -19.85
CA PRO A 178 13.65 -14.24 -19.45
C PRO A 178 14.36 -13.11 -20.23
N PHE A 179 13.76 -12.61 -21.32
CA PHE A 179 14.35 -11.61 -22.20
C PHE A 179 13.92 -10.21 -21.76
N PRO A 180 14.82 -9.38 -21.20
CA PRO A 180 14.33 -8.16 -20.57
C PRO A 180 13.95 -7.07 -21.57
N ASP A 181 14.52 -7.08 -22.79
CA ASP A 181 14.06 -6.21 -23.88
C ASP A 181 12.60 -6.54 -24.28
N GLU A 182 12.23 -7.81 -24.24
CA GLU A 182 10.83 -8.23 -24.45
C GLU A 182 9.95 -7.76 -23.28
N ALA A 183 10.41 -7.91 -22.04
CA ALA A 183 9.68 -7.43 -20.86
C ALA A 183 9.41 -5.92 -20.94
N GLU A 184 10.40 -5.17 -21.40
CA GLU A 184 10.31 -3.72 -21.57
C GLU A 184 9.37 -3.33 -22.72
N ALA A 185 9.45 -4.02 -23.86
CA ALA A 185 8.53 -3.80 -24.98
C ALA A 185 7.07 -4.11 -24.59
N LEU A 186 6.85 -5.17 -23.80
CA LEU A 186 5.52 -5.52 -23.28
C LEU A 186 5.00 -4.48 -22.29
N THR A 187 5.86 -3.98 -21.40
CA THR A 187 5.51 -2.91 -20.45
C THR A 187 5.21 -1.60 -21.17
N ALA A 188 6.02 -1.20 -22.16
CA ALA A 188 5.79 -0.03 -22.99
C ALA A 188 4.47 -0.14 -23.78
N LYS A 189 4.17 -1.33 -24.32
CA LYS A 189 2.89 -1.60 -24.99
C LYS A 189 1.70 -1.50 -24.04
N ALA A 190 1.85 -1.93 -22.79
CA ALA A 190 0.82 -1.76 -21.76
C ALA A 190 0.60 -0.27 -21.44
N GLN A 191 1.68 0.49 -21.21
CA GLN A 191 1.64 1.94 -20.95
C GLN A 191 0.94 2.70 -22.10
N HIS A 192 1.32 2.40 -23.34
CA HIS A 192 0.74 3.04 -24.52
C HIS A 192 -0.74 2.67 -24.70
N LEU A 193 -1.14 1.41 -24.44
CA LEU A 193 -2.54 1.00 -24.47
C LEU A 193 -3.39 1.79 -23.48
N VAL A 194 -2.92 1.93 -22.24
CA VAL A 194 -3.61 2.72 -21.20
C VAL A 194 -3.71 4.18 -21.62
N THR A 195 -2.59 4.77 -22.03
CA THR A 195 -2.54 6.19 -22.35
C THR A 195 -3.50 6.53 -23.48
N ARG A 196 -3.52 5.72 -24.55
CA ARG A 196 -4.51 5.88 -25.62
C ARG A 196 -5.94 5.79 -25.10
N HIS A 197 -6.25 4.76 -24.31
CA HIS A 197 -7.59 4.55 -23.79
C HIS A 197 -8.05 5.71 -22.88
N ALA A 198 -7.16 6.22 -22.03
CA ALA A 198 -7.45 7.36 -21.17
C ALA A 198 -7.75 8.62 -22.00
N LEU A 199 -6.90 8.93 -22.99
CA LEU A 199 -7.06 10.09 -23.87
C LEU A 199 -8.36 10.05 -24.69
N GLU A 200 -8.75 8.87 -25.20
CA GLU A 200 -9.99 8.70 -25.97
C GLU A 200 -11.26 9.00 -25.15
N ARG A 201 -11.23 8.74 -23.84
CA ARG A 201 -12.40 8.88 -22.95
C ARG A 201 -12.51 10.25 -22.29
N MET A 202 -11.38 10.86 -21.94
CA MET A 202 -11.30 12.12 -21.20
C MET A 202 -12.27 13.23 -21.67
N PRO A 203 -12.51 13.47 -22.98
CA PRO A 203 -13.42 14.51 -23.45
C PRO A 203 -14.89 14.27 -23.15
N SER A 204 -15.30 13.02 -22.93
CA SER A 204 -16.71 12.62 -22.77
C SER A 204 -17.10 12.31 -21.33
N GLU A 205 -16.12 12.29 -20.42
CA GLU A 205 -16.31 11.89 -19.03
C GLU A 205 -16.08 13.06 -18.08
N ALA A 206 -16.63 12.98 -16.87
CA ALA A 206 -16.29 13.90 -15.80
C ALA A 206 -14.91 13.55 -15.19
N PRO A 207 -14.20 14.51 -14.57
CA PRO A 207 -13.05 14.24 -13.70
C PRO A 207 -13.39 13.30 -12.55
N THR A 208 -12.57 12.28 -12.33
CA THR A 208 -12.75 11.25 -11.28
C THR A 208 -11.64 11.29 -10.24
N THR A 209 -11.09 12.49 -10.00
CA THR A 209 -9.91 12.70 -9.17
C THR A 209 -10.14 12.17 -7.75
N THR A 210 -9.27 11.25 -7.32
CA THR A 210 -9.33 10.58 -6.02
C THR A 210 -7.90 10.32 -5.52
N SER A 211 -7.80 9.62 -4.39
CA SER A 211 -6.52 9.24 -3.80
C SER A 211 -6.52 7.78 -3.33
N LEU A 212 -5.35 7.14 -3.38
CA LEU A 212 -5.11 5.80 -2.84
C LEU A 212 -3.80 5.76 -2.03
N ARG A 213 -3.65 4.77 -1.15
CA ARG A 213 -2.40 4.50 -0.42
C ARG A 213 -1.83 3.17 -0.87
N LEU A 214 -0.68 3.21 -1.54
CA LEU A 214 0.00 2.02 -2.00
C LEU A 214 1.05 1.59 -0.97
N TRP A 215 0.77 0.51 -0.24
CA TRP A 215 1.68 -0.06 0.75
C TRP A 215 2.83 -0.81 0.10
N LEU A 216 4.05 -0.58 0.59
CA LEU A 216 5.27 -1.21 0.05
C LEU A 216 6.04 -1.90 1.18
N ASP A 217 6.65 -3.06 0.91
CA ASP A 217 7.45 -3.71 1.94
C ASP A 217 8.58 -2.81 2.44
N LYS A 218 8.90 -2.94 3.73
CA LYS A 218 9.95 -2.17 4.42
C LYS A 218 11.34 -2.30 3.77
N ARG A 219 11.65 -3.45 3.15
CA ARG A 219 12.96 -3.70 2.56
C ARG A 219 13.16 -2.84 1.32
N TYR A 220 14.20 -2.00 1.36
CA TYR A 220 14.57 -1.07 0.28
C TYR A 220 13.45 -0.09 -0.08
N PHE A 221 12.64 0.30 0.92
CA PHE A 221 11.45 1.14 0.76
C PHE A 221 11.69 2.37 -0.13
N ASP A 222 12.75 3.16 0.11
CA ASP A 222 13.02 4.37 -0.70
C ASP A 222 13.16 4.07 -2.20
N GLY A 223 13.83 2.96 -2.55
CA GLY A 223 14.00 2.54 -3.94
C GLY A 223 12.68 2.08 -4.56
N LYS A 224 11.87 1.32 -3.80
CA LYS A 224 10.53 0.90 -4.25
C LYS A 224 9.59 2.10 -4.42
N ALA A 225 9.61 3.04 -3.47
CA ALA A 225 8.84 4.27 -3.53
C ALA A 225 9.23 5.13 -4.74
N GLN A 226 10.52 5.15 -5.11
CA GLN A 226 10.97 5.82 -6.33
C GLN A 226 10.40 5.18 -7.60
N VAL A 227 10.30 3.83 -7.66
CA VAL A 227 9.63 3.13 -8.78
C VAL A 227 8.17 3.56 -8.86
N VAL A 228 7.44 3.56 -7.74
CA VAL A 228 6.04 4.03 -7.71
C VAL A 228 5.93 5.49 -8.16
N HIS A 229 6.84 6.35 -7.70
CA HIS A 229 6.83 7.78 -8.05
C HIS A 229 6.98 8.00 -9.56
N VAL A 230 7.94 7.33 -10.22
CA VAL A 230 8.13 7.50 -11.68
C VAL A 230 6.96 6.94 -12.49
N VAL A 231 6.32 5.87 -12.00
CA VAL A 231 5.11 5.31 -12.61
C VAL A 231 3.94 6.28 -12.44
N ALA A 232 3.78 6.88 -11.26
CA ALA A 232 2.77 7.89 -10.99
C ALA A 232 2.95 9.12 -11.89
N ASP A 233 4.18 9.64 -11.99
CA ASP A 233 4.51 10.79 -12.85
C ASP A 233 4.17 10.50 -14.33
N ALA A 234 4.50 9.29 -14.81
CA ALA A 234 4.15 8.87 -16.17
C ALA A 234 2.64 8.69 -16.40
N ASN A 235 1.83 8.55 -15.35
CA ASN A 235 0.39 8.38 -15.45
C ASN A 235 -0.38 9.58 -14.89
N ARG A 236 0.18 10.80 -14.99
CA ARG A 236 -0.46 12.07 -14.59
C ARG A 236 -0.89 12.13 -13.11
N CYS A 237 -0.29 11.30 -12.26
CA CYS A 237 -0.58 11.25 -10.84
C CYS A 237 0.47 12.01 -10.04
N ARG A 238 0.09 12.44 -8.84
CA ARG A 238 0.99 12.97 -7.81
C ARG A 238 1.25 11.91 -6.75
N ALA A 239 2.44 11.89 -6.18
CA ALA A 239 2.85 10.92 -5.18
C ALA A 239 3.47 11.61 -3.94
N VAL A 240 3.12 11.13 -2.75
CA VAL A 240 3.71 11.53 -1.45
C VAL A 240 4.15 10.28 -0.71
N VAL A 241 5.41 10.21 -0.31
CA VAL A 241 5.96 9.09 0.46
C VAL A 241 5.73 9.34 1.95
N TYR A 242 5.19 8.35 2.66
CA TYR A 242 5.04 8.36 4.12
C TYR A 242 6.05 7.41 4.75
N ASP A 243 6.71 7.84 5.84
CA ASP A 243 7.65 7.00 6.59
C ASP A 243 6.95 5.82 7.32
N LEU A 244 5.62 5.82 7.37
CA LEU A 244 4.78 4.67 7.74
C LEU A 244 4.96 3.49 6.77
N GLY A 245 5.45 3.76 5.56
CA GLY A 245 5.85 2.76 4.57
C GLY A 245 4.83 2.52 3.46
N PHE A 246 4.10 3.56 3.08
CA PHE A 246 3.26 3.60 1.88
C PHE A 246 3.53 4.86 1.05
N VAL A 247 3.05 4.87 -0.19
CA VAL A 247 3.01 6.03 -1.07
C VAL A 247 1.56 6.44 -1.26
N ALA A 248 1.20 7.65 -0.84
CA ALA A 248 -0.10 8.24 -1.14
C ALA A 248 -0.08 8.77 -2.58
N LEU A 249 -1.06 8.37 -3.37
CA LEU A 249 -1.22 8.76 -4.76
C LEU A 249 -2.47 9.61 -4.92
N VAL A 250 -2.40 10.62 -5.78
CA VAL A 250 -3.55 11.45 -6.20
C VAL A 250 -3.59 11.45 -7.71
N GLY A 251 -4.76 11.14 -8.27
CA GLY A 251 -4.93 10.96 -9.71
C GLY A 251 -6.36 10.62 -10.05
N GLU A 252 -6.62 10.36 -11.32
CA GLU A 252 -7.90 9.80 -11.75
C GLU A 252 -8.01 8.32 -11.44
N GLU A 253 -9.23 7.81 -11.26
CA GLU A 253 -9.50 6.42 -10.87
C GLU A 253 -8.79 5.39 -11.78
N LEU A 254 -8.87 5.56 -13.11
CA LEU A 254 -8.14 4.73 -14.08
C LEU A 254 -6.62 4.85 -13.92
N ASP A 255 -6.09 6.06 -13.83
CA ASP A 255 -4.64 6.28 -13.75
C ASP A 255 -4.06 5.68 -12.47
N LEU A 256 -4.79 5.76 -11.36
CA LEU A 256 -4.44 5.16 -10.08
C LEU A 256 -4.39 3.62 -10.12
N GLU A 257 -5.39 2.98 -10.74
CA GLU A 257 -5.38 1.51 -10.92
C GLU A 257 -4.20 1.05 -11.78
N ILE A 258 -3.87 1.82 -12.82
CA ILE A 258 -2.74 1.51 -13.70
C ILE A 258 -1.41 1.70 -12.96
N VAL A 259 -1.29 2.74 -12.15
CA VAL A 259 -0.10 2.95 -11.30
C VAL A 259 0.11 1.76 -10.37
N GLU A 260 -0.94 1.25 -9.74
CA GLU A 260 -0.86 0.07 -8.88
C GLU A 260 -0.39 -1.18 -9.66
N LEU A 261 -1.02 -1.49 -10.79
CA LEU A 261 -0.67 -2.66 -11.61
C LEU A 261 0.76 -2.58 -12.17
N LEU A 262 1.15 -1.44 -12.74
CA LEU A 262 2.49 -1.24 -13.28
C LEU A 262 3.54 -1.27 -12.18
N SER A 263 3.28 -0.65 -11.03
CA SER A 263 4.22 -0.64 -9.91
C SER A 263 4.46 -2.05 -9.38
N ALA A 264 3.40 -2.85 -9.19
CA ALA A 264 3.53 -4.24 -8.78
C ALA A 264 4.40 -5.06 -9.76
N SER A 265 4.08 -4.97 -11.06
CA SER A 265 4.83 -5.67 -12.11
C SER A 265 6.29 -5.25 -12.17
N LEU A 266 6.57 -3.94 -12.18
CA LEU A 266 7.91 -3.39 -12.26
C LEU A 266 8.75 -3.71 -11.02
N LEU A 267 8.16 -3.79 -9.83
CA LEU A 267 8.87 -4.20 -8.61
C LEU A 267 9.26 -5.69 -8.65
N VAL A 268 8.42 -6.55 -9.24
CA VAL A 268 8.77 -7.95 -9.51
C VAL A 268 9.93 -8.03 -10.50
N GLN A 269 9.84 -7.30 -11.63
CA GLN A 269 10.90 -7.24 -12.63
C GLN A 269 12.22 -6.70 -12.05
N ALA A 270 12.17 -5.62 -11.27
CA ALA A 270 13.32 -5.04 -10.59
C ALA A 270 14.01 -6.04 -9.65
N THR A 271 13.21 -6.82 -8.90
CA THR A 271 13.73 -7.85 -8.00
C THR A 271 14.47 -8.93 -8.77
N ARG A 272 13.91 -9.40 -9.89
CA ARG A 272 14.56 -10.41 -10.75
C ARG A 272 15.85 -9.89 -11.36
N ALA A 273 15.83 -8.68 -11.94
CA ALA A 273 17.01 -8.05 -12.52
C ALA A 273 18.12 -7.86 -11.46
N MET A 274 17.75 -7.47 -10.23
CA MET A 274 18.70 -7.31 -9.13
C MET A 274 19.30 -8.65 -8.67
N VAL A 275 18.51 -9.73 -8.69
CA VAL A 275 19.01 -11.08 -8.36
C VAL A 275 19.97 -11.57 -9.45
N ALA A 276 19.62 -11.43 -10.72
CA ALA A 276 20.48 -11.79 -11.85
C ALA A 276 21.81 -10.99 -11.84
N ALA A 277 21.76 -9.69 -11.57
CA ALA A 277 22.97 -8.86 -11.45
C ALA A 277 23.88 -9.23 -10.26
N GLY A 278 23.35 -9.98 -9.29
CA GLY A 278 24.10 -10.51 -8.15
C GLY A 278 24.45 -12.00 -8.27
N GLU A 279 24.18 -12.62 -9.42
CA GLU A 279 24.49 -14.02 -9.69
C GLU A 279 26.02 -14.24 -9.66
N GLY A 280 26.48 -15.32 -9.03
CA GLY A 280 27.91 -15.58 -8.84
C GLY A 280 28.60 -14.80 -7.70
N ALA A 281 27.90 -13.85 -7.04
CA ALA A 281 28.49 -13.03 -5.98
C ALA A 281 28.82 -13.82 -4.70
N ARG A 282 30.06 -13.71 -4.25
CA ARG A 282 30.60 -14.36 -3.05
C ARG A 282 30.29 -13.56 -1.78
N LYS A 283 30.53 -14.18 -0.63
CA LYS A 283 30.41 -13.52 0.68
C LYS A 283 31.45 -12.38 0.77
N GLY A 284 30.98 -11.14 0.90
CA GLY A 284 31.82 -9.95 0.95
C GLY A 284 31.63 -9.01 -0.25
N ASP A 285 31.01 -9.50 -1.33
CA ASP A 285 30.84 -8.72 -2.55
C ASP A 285 29.85 -7.56 -2.36
N GLU A 286 30.17 -6.42 -2.97
CA GLU A 286 29.36 -5.20 -2.88
C GLU A 286 27.93 -5.41 -3.40
N SER A 287 27.73 -6.28 -4.39
CA SER A 287 26.42 -6.66 -4.95
C SER A 287 25.45 -7.24 -3.92
N ARG A 288 25.98 -7.80 -2.82
CA ARG A 288 25.19 -8.30 -1.69
C ARG A 288 24.95 -7.23 -0.61
N SER A 289 25.49 -6.02 -0.75
CA SER A 289 25.32 -4.94 0.21
C SER A 289 23.95 -4.26 0.10
N LEU A 290 23.51 -3.65 1.20
CA LEU A 290 22.30 -2.84 1.23
C LEU A 290 22.46 -1.55 0.38
N ALA A 291 23.67 -0.97 0.33
CA ALA A 291 23.96 0.23 -0.45
C ALA A 291 23.85 -0.03 -1.96
N TYR A 292 24.35 -1.17 -2.43
CA TYR A 292 24.21 -1.62 -3.82
C TYR A 292 22.74 -1.77 -4.20
N ARG A 293 21.96 -2.54 -3.43
CA ARG A 293 20.54 -2.81 -3.75
C ARG A 293 19.67 -1.55 -3.73
N LYS A 294 19.93 -0.62 -2.81
CA LYS A 294 19.29 0.70 -2.82
C LYS A 294 19.63 1.49 -4.09
N SER A 295 20.91 1.54 -4.46
CA SER A 295 21.39 2.26 -5.64
C SER A 295 20.88 1.65 -6.95
N PHE A 296 20.76 0.32 -6.98
CA PHE A 296 20.16 -0.44 -8.08
C PHE A 296 18.70 -0.03 -8.29
N LEU A 297 17.87 -0.08 -7.25
CA LEU A 297 16.44 0.26 -7.37
C LEU A 297 16.22 1.71 -7.79
N LEU A 298 17.01 2.66 -7.26
CA LEU A 298 16.91 4.07 -7.67
C LEU A 298 17.24 4.24 -9.16
N SER A 299 18.28 3.56 -9.65
CA SER A 299 18.71 3.69 -11.04
C SER A 299 17.78 2.93 -12.00
N TYR A 300 17.25 1.79 -11.56
CA TYR A 300 16.19 1.07 -12.26
C TYR A 300 14.94 1.94 -12.41
N ALA A 301 14.52 2.62 -11.33
CA ALA A 301 13.39 3.54 -11.37
C ALA A 301 13.61 4.67 -12.39
N HIS A 302 14.77 5.32 -12.40
CA HIS A 302 15.07 6.34 -13.41
C HIS A 302 14.96 5.80 -14.84
N ARG A 303 15.57 4.64 -15.12
CA ARG A 303 15.54 4.01 -16.45
C ARG A 303 14.11 3.70 -16.90
N VAL A 304 13.30 3.13 -16.01
CA VAL A 304 11.89 2.81 -16.30
C VAL A 304 11.08 4.09 -16.49
N GLY A 305 11.30 5.13 -15.68
CA GLY A 305 10.64 6.41 -15.82
C GLY A 305 10.84 7.03 -17.21
N GLU A 306 12.09 7.06 -17.71
CA GLU A 306 12.40 7.55 -19.05
C GLU A 306 11.64 6.76 -20.14
N ARG A 307 11.53 5.44 -19.99
CA ARG A 307 10.82 4.59 -20.96
C ARG A 307 9.32 4.75 -20.93
N LEU A 308 8.73 4.87 -19.74
CA LEU A 308 7.30 5.12 -19.61
C LEU A 308 6.94 6.49 -20.22
N LYS A 309 7.78 7.51 -19.99
CA LYS A 309 7.64 8.82 -20.64
C LYS A 309 7.76 8.73 -22.15
N ALA A 310 8.74 7.98 -22.67
CA ALA A 310 8.87 7.76 -24.11
C ALA A 310 7.68 6.99 -24.73
N ALA A 311 7.04 6.09 -23.97
CA ALA A 311 5.85 5.36 -24.40
C ALA A 311 4.58 6.23 -24.41
N ASN A 312 4.57 7.33 -23.65
CA ASN A 312 3.52 8.34 -23.68
C ASN A 312 3.79 9.30 -24.83
N ALA A 313 3.38 8.92 -26.05
CA ALA A 313 3.38 9.85 -27.16
C ALA A 313 2.48 11.06 -26.83
N PRO A 314 2.90 12.30 -27.16
CA PRO A 314 2.02 13.46 -27.04
C PRO A 314 0.75 13.23 -27.87
N PRO A 315 -0.42 13.73 -27.43
CA PRO A 315 -1.62 13.63 -28.23
C PRO A 315 -1.42 14.35 -29.57
N ASP A 316 -1.74 13.69 -30.68
CA ASP A 316 -1.71 14.29 -32.01
C ASP A 316 -2.84 15.32 -32.23
N ASP A 317 -3.78 15.41 -31.29
CA ASP A 317 -4.98 16.26 -31.35
C ASP A 317 -4.92 17.39 -30.31
N ASP A 318 -4.64 18.61 -30.78
CA ASP A 318 -4.56 19.83 -29.97
C ASP A 318 -5.84 20.11 -29.15
N ARG A 319 -6.99 19.55 -29.55
CA ARG A 319 -8.26 19.68 -28.81
C ARG A 319 -8.22 18.97 -27.45
N LEU A 320 -7.28 18.06 -27.22
CA LEU A 320 -7.09 17.37 -25.94
C LEU A 320 -6.32 18.23 -24.91
N LEU A 321 -5.58 19.26 -25.35
CA LEU A 321 -4.75 20.05 -24.46
C LEU A 321 -5.54 20.77 -23.34
N PRO A 322 -6.71 21.39 -23.60
CA PRO A 322 -7.52 21.99 -22.53
C PRO A 322 -8.04 20.95 -21.54
N VAL A 323 -8.48 19.79 -22.03
CA VAL A 323 -8.98 18.70 -21.18
C VAL A 323 -7.88 18.19 -20.25
N LEU A 324 -6.67 17.97 -20.78
CA LEU A 324 -5.51 17.56 -19.99
C LEU A 324 -5.11 18.63 -18.96
N ALA A 325 -5.20 19.91 -19.31
CA ALA A 325 -4.93 21.00 -18.38
C ALA A 325 -5.96 21.04 -17.25
N ASP A 326 -7.25 20.85 -17.54
CA ASP A 326 -8.32 20.78 -16.54
C ASP A 326 -8.14 19.59 -15.59
N ARG A 327 -7.82 18.42 -16.14
CA ARG A 327 -7.58 17.18 -15.38
C ARG A 327 -6.37 17.33 -14.47
N LYS A 328 -5.28 17.91 -14.99
CA LYS A 328 -4.10 18.25 -14.19
C LYS A 328 -4.43 19.22 -13.05
N ARG A 329 -5.22 20.26 -13.31
CA ARG A 329 -5.66 21.20 -12.27
C ARG A 329 -6.45 20.50 -11.18
N ALA A 330 -7.41 19.65 -11.54
CA ALA A 330 -8.19 18.89 -10.55
C ALA A 330 -7.30 17.99 -9.65
N VAL A 331 -6.30 17.33 -10.23
CA VAL A 331 -5.31 16.54 -9.48
C VAL A 331 -4.47 17.42 -8.55
N ASP A 332 -3.99 18.56 -9.04
CA ASP A 332 -3.17 19.49 -8.26
C ASP A 332 -3.97 20.15 -7.12
N ASP A 333 -5.25 20.48 -7.35
CA ASP A 333 -6.17 21.04 -6.35
C ASP A 333 -6.48 20.00 -5.25
N LEU A 334 -6.76 18.75 -5.61
CA LEU A 334 -6.96 17.70 -4.60
C LEU A 334 -5.66 17.41 -3.84
N PHE A 335 -4.52 17.40 -4.51
CA PHE A 335 -3.22 17.21 -3.87
C PHE A 335 -2.93 18.29 -2.83
N THR A 336 -3.14 19.57 -3.17
CA THR A 336 -2.91 20.69 -2.24
C THR A 336 -3.91 20.71 -1.08
N THR A 337 -5.14 20.24 -1.31
CA THR A 337 -6.16 20.06 -0.27
C THR A 337 -5.77 18.97 0.72
N LEU A 338 -5.32 17.80 0.23
CA LEU A 338 -4.98 16.66 1.08
C LEU A 338 -3.62 16.81 1.78
N PHE A 339 -2.63 17.43 1.12
CA PHE A 339 -1.25 17.45 1.59
C PHE A 339 -0.72 18.88 1.76
N THR A 340 -0.98 19.46 2.93
CA THR A 340 -0.63 20.85 3.25
C THR A 340 0.84 21.07 3.61
N ARG A 341 1.55 20.01 4.02
CA ARG A 341 2.97 20.06 4.41
C ARG A 341 3.72 18.94 3.71
N THR A 342 4.34 19.27 2.59
CA THR A 342 5.20 18.34 1.84
C THR A 342 6.59 18.93 1.67
N THR A 343 7.59 18.06 1.68
CA THR A 343 8.99 18.42 1.39
C THR A 343 9.49 17.52 0.29
N THR A 344 10.31 18.06 -0.60
CA THR A 344 11.00 17.25 -1.62
C THR A 344 12.02 16.34 -0.95
N LYS A 345 11.89 15.03 -1.18
CA LYS A 345 12.85 14.03 -0.72
C LYS A 345 13.78 13.67 -1.89
N SER A 346 15.09 13.85 -1.69
CA SER A 346 16.11 13.36 -2.62
C SER A 346 16.90 12.25 -1.96
N THR A 347 17.10 11.13 -2.65
CA THR A 347 17.85 9.97 -2.15
C THR A 347 19.13 9.79 -2.96
N PRO A 348 20.32 9.92 -2.34
CA PRO A 348 21.57 9.81 -3.09
C PRO A 348 21.88 8.36 -3.47
N ILE A 349 22.47 8.17 -4.66
CA ILE A 349 23.10 6.92 -5.10
C ILE A 349 24.42 6.77 -4.34
N ARG A 350 24.56 5.70 -3.54
CA ARG A 350 25.72 5.48 -2.67
C ARG A 350 26.65 4.35 -3.12
N SER A 351 26.28 3.64 -4.18
CA SER A 351 27.08 2.60 -4.83
C SER A 351 27.06 2.86 -6.33
N ALA A 352 28.21 3.17 -6.91
CA ALA A 352 28.34 3.37 -8.34
C ALA A 352 28.08 2.07 -9.11
N ALA A 353 28.55 0.93 -8.59
CA ALA A 353 28.30 -0.40 -9.15
C ALA A 353 26.80 -0.75 -9.12
N GLY A 354 26.13 -0.51 -7.99
CA GLY A 354 24.68 -0.69 -7.87
C GLY A 354 23.91 0.22 -8.81
N GLY A 355 24.31 1.49 -8.89
CA GLY A 355 23.68 2.45 -9.81
C GLY A 355 23.87 2.08 -11.29
N GLY A 356 25.07 1.67 -11.67
CA GLY A 356 25.38 1.18 -13.01
C GLY A 356 24.54 -0.04 -13.38
N ALA A 357 24.49 -1.04 -12.51
CA ALA A 357 23.71 -2.26 -12.74
C ALA A 357 22.20 -1.98 -12.86
N GLY A 358 21.65 -1.04 -12.07
CA GLY A 358 20.24 -0.66 -12.18
C GLY A 358 19.90 0.08 -13.49
N ARG A 359 20.89 0.71 -14.13
CA ARG A 359 20.72 1.45 -15.39
C ARG A 359 21.07 0.61 -16.63
N ALA A 360 21.88 -0.43 -16.46
CA ALA A 360 22.38 -1.23 -17.57
C ALA A 360 21.23 -1.93 -18.33
N PRO A 361 21.30 -1.97 -19.68
CA PRO A 361 20.64 -3.03 -20.42
C PRO A 361 21.19 -4.38 -19.91
N PRO A 362 20.36 -5.42 -19.80
CA PRO A 362 20.74 -6.69 -19.19
C PRO A 362 21.91 -7.41 -19.86
N ASP A 363 22.17 -7.12 -21.14
CA ASP A 363 23.23 -7.74 -21.95
C ASP A 363 24.66 -7.40 -21.54
N ARG A 364 24.87 -6.73 -20.40
CA ARG A 364 26.20 -6.43 -19.85
C ARG A 364 26.62 -7.29 -18.66
N ALA A 365 25.88 -8.33 -18.32
CA ALA A 365 26.36 -9.36 -17.41
C ALA A 365 27.30 -10.32 -18.19
N ASP A 366 28.61 -10.07 -18.11
CA ASP A 366 29.74 -10.96 -18.42
C ASP A 366 29.55 -12.04 -19.51
N LEU A 367 29.87 -11.69 -20.75
CA LEU A 367 30.56 -12.64 -21.63
C LEU A 367 32.05 -12.56 -21.32
N GLY A 368 32.45 -13.16 -20.19
CA GLY A 368 33.83 -13.52 -19.93
C GLY A 368 34.25 -14.60 -20.91
N VAL A 369 34.62 -14.19 -22.13
CA VAL A 369 35.25 -15.08 -23.10
C VAL A 369 36.71 -15.18 -22.70
N ASP A 370 37.05 -16.26 -21.99
CA ASP A 370 38.44 -16.72 -21.91
C ASP A 370 38.90 -16.99 -23.34
N HIS A 371 39.91 -16.24 -23.80
CA HIS A 371 40.66 -16.60 -24.98
C HIS A 371 41.89 -17.43 -24.57
N PRO A 372 42.16 -18.56 -25.25
CA PRO A 372 43.25 -19.48 -24.93
C PRO A 372 44.64 -18.89 -25.17
#